data_AF-A0A923XSI9-F1
#
_entry.id   AF-A0A923XSI9-F1
#
_cell.length_a   1.000
_cell.length_b   1.000
_cell.length_c   1.000
_cell.angle_alpha   90.00
_cell.angle_beta   90.00
_cell.angle_gamma   90.00
#
_symmetry.space_group_name_H-M   'P 1'
#
loop_
_entity.id
_entity.type
_entity.pdbx_description
1 polymer ?
#
loop_
_entity_poly.entity_id
_entity_poly.type
_entity_poly.pdbx_seq_one_letter_code
_entity_poly.pdbx_strand_id
1 'polypeptide(L)'
;MKKIKQSFLALFTFVTSTISVNASTIQNDYKKIIEKDNQSNYIFLFVYRSATFIDWSNPSDLAKTTLKSQIARKFKGDASSIGHAQIAWYCNDQKGNIKSGATGQTGQEGNEGLQLIKGGWGLSILDTVFTDGHLESQQEVDEKIKKADSNNNMSWLAIKTDYHNCSEMSKFVDDYDKSGAAINYGFPVEPLKFEGAGCTSFANAAISKANLGINLSKAWVRHIKLPKKYMGKRLEPLIKTRPMVLAKNKQDEKIIPMSDFLFKNISWANDNEEYQDFYYYDPELFYESLVHLENRYRENIGLRLKSPIRSKEYDKTQIATKKISEDLMDNLLKNNRLVKIGKIYSTTGLIIEP
;
A
#
# COMPACT_ATOMS: atom_id res chain seq x y z
N MET A 1 75.06 -17.52 -18.57
CA MET A 1 74.37 -18.62 -19.28
C MET A 1 72.89 -18.27 -19.43
N LYS A 2 72.36 -18.50 -20.64
CA LYS A 2 70.95 -18.66 -21.05
C LYS A 2 70.00 -17.43 -21.07
N LYS A 3 69.75 -17.03 -22.33
CA LYS A 3 68.56 -16.39 -22.94
C LYS A 3 67.23 -16.92 -22.37
N ILE A 4 66.14 -16.15 -22.51
CA ILE A 4 64.96 -16.50 -23.35
C ILE A 4 63.84 -15.43 -23.31
N LYS A 5 63.54 -14.92 -24.52
CA LYS A 5 62.26 -14.60 -25.18
C LYS A 5 61.27 -13.56 -24.61
N GLN A 6 61.13 -12.51 -25.42
CA GLN A 6 59.89 -11.79 -25.74
C GLN A 6 58.71 -12.75 -26.02
N SER A 7 57.50 -12.32 -25.64
CA SER A 7 56.27 -12.68 -26.34
C SER A 7 55.35 -11.47 -26.36
N PHE A 8 55.11 -10.97 -27.56
CA PHE A 8 54.08 -10.04 -27.95
C PHE A 8 52.70 -10.64 -27.63
N LEU A 9 51.87 -9.91 -26.89
CA LEU A 9 50.43 -10.19 -26.84
C LEU A 9 49.73 -9.05 -27.59
N ALA A 10 49.27 -9.36 -28.80
CA ALA A 10 48.44 -8.47 -29.59
C ALA A 10 47.07 -8.33 -28.93
N LEU A 11 46.73 -7.11 -28.52
CA LEU A 11 45.43 -6.76 -27.96
C LEU A 11 44.44 -6.58 -29.13
N PHE A 12 43.55 -7.56 -29.33
CA PHE A 12 42.41 -7.42 -30.24
C PHE A 12 41.28 -6.68 -29.50
N THR A 13 41.17 -5.37 -29.71
CA THR A 13 40.01 -4.58 -29.29
C THR A 13 38.88 -4.79 -30.28
N PHE A 14 37.94 -5.69 -29.97
CA PHE A 14 36.64 -5.74 -30.63
C PHE A 14 35.81 -4.55 -30.14
N VAL A 15 35.70 -3.51 -30.97
CA VAL A 15 34.71 -2.45 -30.80
C VAL A 15 33.38 -3.02 -31.25
N THR A 16 32.60 -3.58 -30.33
CA THR A 16 31.18 -3.85 -30.58
C THR A 16 30.44 -2.53 -30.42
N SER A 17 30.12 -1.87 -31.54
CA SER A 17 29.14 -0.80 -31.58
C SER A 17 27.77 -1.38 -31.22
N THR A 18 27.41 -1.29 -29.95
CA THR A 18 26.03 -1.50 -29.52
C THR A 18 25.20 -0.36 -30.08
N ILE A 19 24.49 -0.63 -31.18
CA ILE A 19 23.39 0.21 -31.62
C ILE A 19 22.32 0.11 -30.54
N SER A 20 22.25 1.12 -29.67
CA SER A 20 21.14 1.33 -28.75
C SER A 20 19.89 1.65 -29.56
N VAL A 21 19.13 0.61 -29.90
CA VAL A 21 17.78 0.78 -30.41
C VAL A 21 16.94 1.33 -29.26
N ASN A 22 16.69 2.64 -29.30
CA ASN A 22 15.67 3.29 -28.49
C ASN A 22 14.30 2.76 -28.93
N ALA A 23 13.92 1.57 -28.44
CA ALA A 23 12.56 1.14 -28.43
C ALA A 23 11.81 2.01 -27.42
N SER A 24 11.25 3.13 -27.89
CA SER A 24 10.16 3.83 -27.20
C SER A 24 8.95 2.89 -27.18
N THR A 25 9.03 1.90 -26.31
CA THR A 25 7.92 1.00 -26.00
C THR A 25 6.81 1.92 -25.51
N ILE A 26 5.73 2.03 -26.29
CA ILE A 26 4.57 2.85 -25.95
C ILE A 26 4.08 2.37 -24.57
N GLN A 27 4.46 3.13 -23.54
CA GLN A 27 4.26 2.75 -22.16
C GLN A 27 2.81 3.14 -21.83
N ASN A 28 1.92 2.14 -21.73
CA ASN A 28 0.49 2.32 -21.41
C ASN A 28 0.31 2.71 -19.94
N ASP A 29 0.88 3.82 -19.50
CA ASP A 29 0.76 4.30 -18.13
C ASP A 29 -0.63 4.94 -17.87
N TYR A 30 -0.99 5.19 -16.60
CA TYR A 30 -2.24 5.87 -16.21
C TYR A 30 -2.39 7.25 -16.86
N LYS A 31 -1.26 7.91 -17.19
CA LYS A 31 -1.22 9.15 -17.97
C LYS A 31 -1.89 8.99 -19.34
N LYS A 32 -1.92 7.80 -19.95
CA LYS A 32 -2.67 7.55 -21.19
C LYS A 32 -4.18 7.62 -21.02
N ILE A 33 -4.71 7.37 -19.82
CA ILE A 33 -6.13 7.57 -19.52
C ILE A 33 -6.42 9.08 -19.53
N ILE A 34 -5.54 9.87 -18.91
CA ILE A 34 -5.62 11.33 -18.89
C ILE A 34 -5.49 11.91 -20.30
N GLU A 35 -4.50 11.48 -21.09
CA GLU A 35 -4.28 12.00 -22.46
C GLU A 35 -5.49 11.79 -23.38
N LYS A 36 -6.24 10.70 -23.20
CA LYS A 36 -7.45 10.41 -23.99
C LYS A 36 -8.62 11.32 -23.65
N ASP A 37 -8.61 11.95 -22.49
CA ASP A 37 -9.69 12.78 -21.97
C ASP A 37 -9.13 13.87 -21.03
N ASN A 38 -8.27 14.73 -21.60
CA ASN A 38 -7.53 15.74 -20.85
C ASN A 38 -8.38 16.94 -20.39
N GLN A 39 -9.66 16.98 -20.79
CA GLN A 39 -10.63 17.98 -20.31
C GLN A 39 -11.32 17.53 -19.02
N SER A 40 -11.07 16.29 -18.59
CA SER A 40 -11.69 15.71 -17.41
C SER A 40 -10.73 15.66 -16.23
N ASN A 41 -11.31 15.64 -15.02
CA ASN A 41 -10.53 15.50 -13.80
C ASN A 41 -10.55 14.04 -13.34
N TYR A 42 -9.42 13.55 -12.89
CA TYR A 42 -9.25 12.17 -12.46
C TYR A 42 -8.57 12.10 -11.11
N ILE A 43 -9.06 11.18 -10.27
CA ILE A 43 -8.37 10.68 -9.09
C ILE A 43 -8.13 9.19 -9.29
N PHE A 44 -6.90 8.75 -9.11
CA PHE A 44 -6.47 7.36 -9.19
C PHE A 44 -6.11 6.86 -7.80
N LEU A 45 -6.57 5.67 -7.46
CA LEU A 45 -6.12 4.88 -6.33
C LEU A 45 -5.39 3.65 -6.86
N PHE A 46 -4.12 3.51 -6.50
CA PHE A 46 -3.31 2.33 -6.78
C PHE A 46 -3.13 1.55 -5.49
N VAL A 47 -3.43 0.26 -5.53
CA VAL A 47 -3.27 -0.63 -4.37
C VAL A 47 -2.42 -1.81 -4.78
N TYR A 48 -1.38 -2.04 -3.99
CA TYR A 48 -0.43 -3.12 -4.16
C TYR A 48 -0.70 -4.17 -3.11
N ARG A 49 -0.86 -5.43 -3.53
CA ARG A 49 -0.96 -6.53 -2.58
C ARG A 49 0.40 -6.87 -1.97
N SER A 50 0.36 -7.56 -0.85
CA SER A 50 1.51 -8.27 -0.28
C SER A 50 2.05 -9.33 -1.26
N ALA A 51 3.35 -9.61 -1.19
CA ALA A 51 4.00 -10.67 -1.98
C ALA A 51 3.36 -12.05 -1.72
N THR A 52 2.94 -12.28 -0.49
CA THR A 52 2.05 -13.38 -0.08
C THR A 52 1.02 -12.87 0.90
N PHE A 53 -0.18 -13.46 0.90
CA PHE A 53 -1.25 -13.10 1.84
C PHE A 53 -0.76 -12.98 3.28
N ILE A 54 -1.30 -12.00 4.01
CA ILE A 54 -1.01 -11.73 5.41
C ILE A 54 -2.20 -12.21 6.26
N ASP A 55 -1.95 -13.18 7.14
CA ASP A 55 -3.01 -13.83 7.90
C ASP A 55 -3.29 -13.12 9.23
N TRP A 56 -4.41 -12.42 9.30
CA TRP A 56 -4.85 -11.75 10.52
C TRP A 56 -5.73 -12.61 11.42
N SER A 57 -5.88 -13.92 11.18
CA SER A 57 -6.70 -14.79 12.04
C SER A 57 -6.19 -14.85 13.48
N ASN A 58 -4.87 -14.79 13.67
CA ASN A 58 -4.23 -14.72 14.98
C ASN A 58 -2.80 -14.13 14.90
N PRO A 59 -2.22 -13.65 16.01
CA PRO A 59 -0.89 -13.05 16.03
C PRO A 59 0.24 -13.96 15.50
N SER A 60 0.16 -15.26 15.73
CA SER A 60 1.20 -16.20 15.28
C SER A 60 1.20 -16.36 13.77
N ASP A 61 0.02 -16.51 13.16
CA ASP A 61 -0.11 -16.62 11.72
C ASP A 61 0.20 -15.29 11.02
N LEU A 62 -0.14 -14.15 11.65
CA LEU A 62 0.27 -12.83 11.19
C LEU A 62 1.80 -12.73 11.10
N ALA A 63 2.51 -13.11 12.16
CA ALA A 63 3.97 -13.05 12.19
C ALA A 63 4.60 -13.96 11.13
N LYS A 64 4.14 -15.21 11.03
CA LYS A 64 4.65 -16.20 10.06
C LYS A 64 4.42 -15.77 8.62
N THR A 65 3.21 -15.31 8.31
CA THR A 65 2.87 -14.89 6.93
C THR A 65 3.52 -13.57 6.54
N THR A 66 3.67 -12.63 7.48
CA THR A 66 4.46 -11.41 7.26
C THR A 66 5.92 -11.74 6.95
N LEU A 67 6.56 -12.62 7.73
CA LEU A 67 7.93 -13.06 7.46
C LEU A 67 8.04 -13.76 6.10
N LYS A 68 7.09 -14.66 5.78
CA LYS A 68 7.02 -15.32 4.48
C LYS A 68 6.90 -14.30 3.34
N SER A 69 6.10 -13.26 3.51
CA SER A 69 5.90 -12.22 2.51
C SER A 69 7.15 -11.34 2.33
N GLN A 70 7.85 -11.01 3.41
CA GLN A 70 9.14 -10.31 3.33
C GLN A 70 10.18 -11.11 2.53
N ILE A 71 10.26 -12.43 2.80
CA ILE A 71 11.14 -13.34 2.06
C ILE A 71 10.71 -13.41 0.60
N ALA A 72 9.42 -13.62 0.33
CA ALA A 72 8.88 -13.69 -1.02
C ALA A 72 9.14 -12.42 -1.82
N ARG A 73 8.98 -11.22 -1.23
CA ARG A 73 9.31 -9.95 -1.87
C ARG A 73 10.76 -9.92 -2.36
N LYS A 74 11.69 -10.38 -1.52
CA LYS A 74 13.13 -10.40 -1.86
C LYS A 74 13.43 -11.32 -3.06
N PHE A 75 12.75 -12.46 -3.16
CA PHE A 75 12.99 -13.43 -4.24
C PHE A 75 12.19 -13.16 -5.53
N LYS A 76 10.95 -12.69 -5.41
CA LYS A 76 10.05 -12.43 -6.55
C LYS A 76 10.17 -11.02 -7.10
N GLY A 77 10.78 -10.10 -6.36
CA GLY A 77 10.83 -8.70 -6.73
C GLY A 77 9.46 -8.03 -6.70
N ASP A 78 8.56 -8.48 -5.81
CA ASP A 78 7.24 -7.86 -5.64
C ASP A 78 7.34 -6.38 -5.21
N ALA A 79 6.30 -5.60 -5.52
CA ALA A 79 6.28 -4.15 -5.26
C ALA A 79 6.17 -3.82 -3.76
N SER A 80 5.54 -4.70 -2.98
CA SER A 80 5.43 -4.56 -1.52
C SER A 80 5.50 -5.90 -0.77
N SER A 81 5.97 -5.87 0.47
CA SER A 81 5.98 -7.02 1.38
C SER A 81 4.70 -7.11 2.21
N ILE A 82 4.06 -6.00 2.53
CA ILE A 82 2.87 -5.98 3.41
C ILE A 82 1.66 -5.32 2.73
N GLY A 83 1.77 -5.08 1.43
CA GLY A 83 0.85 -4.23 0.67
C GLY A 83 1.24 -2.76 0.74
N HIS A 84 0.64 -1.95 -0.12
CA HIS A 84 0.89 -0.51 -0.19
C HIS A 84 -0.29 0.19 -0.90
N ALA A 85 -0.46 1.49 -0.66
CA ALA A 85 -1.45 2.30 -1.38
C ALA A 85 -0.85 3.64 -1.78
N GLN A 86 -1.16 4.07 -3.00
CA GLN A 86 -0.74 5.34 -3.59
C GLN A 86 -1.92 5.98 -4.30
N ILE A 87 -1.83 7.29 -4.51
CA ILE A 87 -2.81 8.08 -5.25
C ILE A 87 -2.12 8.83 -6.39
N ALA A 88 -2.87 9.12 -7.45
CA ALA A 88 -2.51 10.13 -8.42
C ALA A 88 -3.71 10.99 -8.77
N TRP A 89 -3.48 12.19 -9.26
CA TRP A 89 -4.54 13.09 -9.67
C TRP A 89 -4.16 13.92 -10.88
N TYR A 90 -5.20 14.35 -11.57
CA TYR A 90 -5.13 15.32 -12.65
C TYR A 90 -6.38 16.20 -12.56
N CYS A 91 -6.19 17.45 -12.16
CA CYS A 91 -7.24 18.45 -12.03
C CYS A 91 -7.00 19.54 -13.08
N ASN A 92 -7.94 19.73 -13.99
CA ASN A 92 -7.91 20.75 -15.03
C ASN A 92 -9.09 21.70 -14.80
N ASP A 93 -8.81 22.97 -14.49
CA ASP A 93 -9.85 23.97 -14.33
C ASP A 93 -10.41 24.44 -15.69
N GLN A 94 -11.50 25.21 -15.67
CA GLN A 94 -12.12 25.73 -16.90
C GLN A 94 -11.22 26.71 -17.69
N LYS A 95 -10.11 27.16 -17.10
CA LYS A 95 -9.13 28.07 -17.71
C LYS A 95 -7.91 27.33 -18.25
N GLY A 96 -7.86 25.99 -18.13
CA GLY A 96 -6.74 25.17 -18.56
C GLY A 96 -5.59 25.08 -17.55
N ASN A 97 -5.76 25.56 -16.31
CA ASN A 97 -4.75 25.39 -15.28
C ASN A 97 -4.79 23.95 -14.77
N ILE A 98 -3.64 23.29 -14.84
CA ILE A 98 -3.50 21.89 -14.45
C ILE A 98 -2.81 21.80 -13.08
N LYS A 99 -3.43 21.06 -12.17
CA LYS A 99 -2.80 20.54 -10.95
C LYS A 99 -2.77 19.02 -11.04
N SER A 100 -1.57 18.44 -11.08
CA SER A 100 -1.40 17.00 -11.17
C SER A 100 -0.24 16.53 -10.33
N GLY A 101 -0.33 15.30 -9.85
CA GLY A 101 0.74 14.66 -9.09
C GLY A 101 0.40 13.22 -8.77
N ALA A 102 1.34 12.54 -8.14
CA ALA A 102 1.17 11.21 -7.59
C ALA A 102 2.06 11.07 -6.36
N THR A 103 1.53 10.41 -5.33
CA THR A 103 2.28 10.15 -4.11
C THR A 103 1.64 9.02 -3.30
N GLY A 104 2.34 8.57 -2.28
CA GLY A 104 1.85 7.73 -1.19
C GLY A 104 2.75 7.94 0.01
N GLN A 105 2.29 7.57 1.20
CA GLN A 105 3.13 7.68 2.39
C GLN A 105 3.88 6.37 2.64
N THR A 106 5.18 6.47 2.87
CA THR A 106 6.04 5.33 3.20
C THR A 106 6.97 5.66 4.38
N GLY A 107 7.68 4.66 4.89
CA GLY A 107 8.66 4.77 5.98
C GLY A 107 9.26 3.41 6.31
N GLN A 108 10.01 3.33 7.42
CA GLN A 108 10.65 2.10 7.92
C GLN A 108 11.70 1.51 6.96
N GLU A 109 12.54 2.37 6.39
CA GLU A 109 13.53 2.00 5.36
C GLU A 109 14.68 1.15 5.93
N GLY A 110 14.99 1.29 7.22
CA GLY A 110 16.09 0.62 7.93
C GLY A 110 15.73 -0.71 8.57
N ASN A 111 14.57 -1.29 8.24
CA ASN A 111 14.01 -2.49 8.89
C ASN A 111 13.74 -2.31 10.40
N GLU A 112 13.44 -1.08 10.83
CA GLU A 112 13.13 -0.72 12.21
C GLU A 112 12.03 -1.62 12.79
N GLY A 113 11.03 -2.00 12.00
CA GLY A 113 9.99 -2.95 12.42
C GLY A 113 10.55 -4.31 12.83
N LEU A 114 11.49 -4.88 12.06
CA LEU A 114 12.14 -6.13 12.43
C LEU A 114 13.03 -5.96 13.68
N GLN A 115 13.68 -4.80 13.82
CA GLN A 115 14.48 -4.47 15.00
C GLN A 115 13.61 -4.36 16.26
N LEU A 116 12.41 -3.76 16.18
CA LEU A 116 11.44 -3.72 17.28
C LEU A 116 10.99 -5.12 17.69
N ILE A 117 10.64 -5.98 16.72
CA ILE A 117 10.27 -7.37 17.03
C ILE A 117 11.42 -8.12 17.72
N LYS A 118 12.65 -8.00 17.20
CA LYS A 118 13.85 -8.60 17.80
C LYS A 118 14.17 -8.01 19.19
N GLY A 119 13.87 -6.73 19.39
CA GLY A 119 14.01 -6.03 20.66
C GLY A 119 12.94 -6.40 21.70
N GLY A 120 12.03 -7.31 21.37
CA GLY A 120 11.02 -7.81 22.30
C GLY A 120 9.83 -6.89 22.50
N TRP A 121 9.55 -6.00 21.55
CA TRP A 121 8.38 -5.11 21.61
C TRP A 121 7.06 -5.85 21.36
N GLY A 122 7.10 -7.07 20.79
CA GLY A 122 5.90 -7.87 20.52
C GLY A 122 4.88 -7.11 19.68
N LEU A 123 3.60 -7.15 20.10
CA LEU A 123 2.51 -6.45 19.40
C LEU A 123 2.56 -4.92 19.54
N SER A 124 3.42 -4.37 20.40
CA SER A 124 3.58 -2.90 20.53
C SER A 124 4.15 -2.26 19.26
N ILE A 125 4.69 -3.05 18.32
CA ILE A 125 5.03 -2.56 16.98
C ILE A 125 3.83 -1.93 16.26
N LEU A 126 2.63 -2.46 16.47
CA LEU A 126 1.40 -1.93 15.86
C LEU A 126 1.01 -0.58 16.47
N ASP A 127 1.56 -0.25 17.64
CA ASP A 127 1.36 1.00 18.37
C ASP A 127 2.65 1.85 18.42
N THR A 128 3.45 1.76 17.35
CA THR A 128 4.70 2.52 17.20
C THR A 128 4.64 3.42 15.98
N VAL A 129 5.07 4.67 16.16
CA VAL A 129 5.29 5.62 15.07
C VAL A 129 6.76 5.54 14.64
N PHE A 130 7.01 5.29 13.37
CA PHE A 130 8.33 5.43 12.74
C PHE A 130 8.53 6.89 12.35
N THR A 131 9.71 7.46 12.64
CA THR A 131 10.00 8.89 12.44
C THR A 131 10.89 9.13 11.22
N ASP A 132 10.89 8.21 10.27
CA ASP A 132 11.60 8.26 8.98
C ASP A 132 10.62 8.29 7.79
N GLY A 133 9.36 8.64 8.06
CA GLY A 133 8.33 8.70 7.05
C GLY A 133 8.57 9.80 6.02
N HIS A 134 8.04 9.62 4.83
CA HIS A 134 7.99 10.65 3.79
C HIS A 134 6.87 10.35 2.79
N LEU A 135 6.55 11.37 1.98
CA LEU A 135 5.72 11.23 0.80
C LEU A 135 6.59 10.79 -0.37
N GLU A 136 6.19 9.71 -1.03
CA GLU A 136 6.83 9.21 -2.24
C GLU A 136 6.69 10.22 -3.37
N SER A 137 7.75 10.38 -4.14
CA SER A 137 7.75 11.19 -5.35
C SER A 137 6.91 10.54 -6.46
N GLN A 138 6.51 11.35 -7.43
CA GLN A 138 5.85 10.90 -8.66
C GLN A 138 6.66 9.78 -9.36
N GLN A 139 7.98 9.90 -9.39
CA GLN A 139 8.84 8.89 -10.02
C GLN A 139 8.76 7.55 -9.29
N GLU A 140 8.78 7.55 -7.96
CA GLU A 140 8.66 6.34 -7.16
C GLU A 140 7.30 5.67 -7.33
N VAL A 141 6.22 6.46 -7.50
CA VAL A 141 4.90 5.93 -7.86
C VAL A 141 4.95 5.26 -9.22
N ASP A 142 5.46 5.94 -10.26
CA ASP A 142 5.53 5.40 -11.62
C ASP A 142 6.37 4.10 -11.69
N GLU A 143 7.50 4.06 -10.98
CA GLU A 143 8.37 2.88 -10.86
C GLU A 143 7.67 1.72 -10.14
N LYS A 144 6.91 2.03 -9.07
CA LYS A 144 6.18 1.03 -8.30
C LYS A 144 5.02 0.45 -9.12
N ILE A 145 4.26 1.25 -9.85
CA ILE A 145 3.21 0.79 -10.78
C ILE A 145 3.82 -0.18 -11.80
N LYS A 146 4.94 0.19 -12.43
CA LYS A 146 5.61 -0.65 -13.42
C LYS A 146 6.08 -1.99 -12.84
N LYS A 147 6.72 -1.96 -11.67
CA LYS A 147 7.16 -3.16 -10.95
C LYS A 147 6.00 -4.02 -10.49
N ALA A 148 4.86 -3.40 -10.20
CA ALA A 148 3.69 -4.10 -9.74
C ALA A 148 2.94 -4.81 -10.87
N ASP A 149 2.86 -4.17 -12.03
CA ASP A 149 2.32 -4.76 -13.25
C ASP A 149 3.10 -6.01 -13.67
N SER A 150 4.44 -5.95 -13.68
CA SER A 150 5.28 -7.09 -14.08
C SER A 150 5.07 -8.35 -13.21
N ASN A 151 4.54 -8.16 -12.01
CA ASN A 151 4.30 -9.23 -11.03
C ASN A 151 2.81 -9.52 -10.80
N ASN A 152 1.91 -8.87 -11.54
CA ASN A 152 0.46 -8.96 -11.35
C ASN A 152 0.06 -8.80 -9.87
N ASN A 153 0.59 -7.75 -9.22
CA ASN A 153 0.38 -7.48 -7.78
C ASN A 153 -0.25 -6.10 -7.51
N MET A 154 -0.89 -5.51 -8.53
CA MET A 154 -1.61 -4.23 -8.43
C MET A 154 -3.10 -4.41 -8.75
N SER A 155 -3.93 -3.64 -8.06
CA SER A 155 -5.30 -3.30 -8.47
C SER A 155 -5.44 -1.79 -8.43
N TRP A 156 -6.29 -1.24 -9.28
CA TRP A 156 -6.44 0.21 -9.38
C TRP A 156 -7.86 0.63 -9.74
N LEU A 157 -8.19 1.85 -9.33
CA LEU A 157 -9.47 2.51 -9.59
C LEU A 157 -9.19 3.95 -10.01
N ALA A 158 -9.80 4.38 -11.11
CA ALA A 158 -9.87 5.78 -11.50
C ALA A 158 -11.31 6.28 -11.32
N ILE A 159 -11.46 7.45 -10.72
CA ILE A 159 -12.75 8.13 -10.58
C ILE A 159 -12.64 9.44 -11.35
N LYS A 160 -13.44 9.56 -12.41
CA LYS A 160 -13.66 10.83 -13.09
C LYS A 160 -14.55 11.70 -12.22
N THR A 161 -14.17 12.95 -12.03
CA THR A 161 -14.86 13.87 -11.11
C THR A 161 -14.84 15.30 -11.65
N ASP A 162 -15.55 16.22 -10.98
CA ASP A 162 -15.37 17.64 -11.19
C ASP A 162 -14.05 18.17 -10.63
N TYR A 163 -13.69 19.39 -11.04
CA TYR A 163 -12.46 20.06 -10.61
C TYR A 163 -12.44 20.33 -9.11
N HIS A 164 -13.58 20.66 -8.50
CA HIS A 164 -13.63 21.02 -7.08
C HIS A 164 -13.18 19.83 -6.21
N ASN A 165 -13.82 18.67 -6.38
CA ASN A 165 -13.48 17.43 -5.69
C ASN A 165 -12.01 17.02 -5.91
N CYS A 166 -11.52 17.11 -7.15
CA CYS A 166 -10.12 16.84 -7.46
C CYS A 166 -9.17 17.81 -6.72
N SER A 167 -9.51 19.09 -6.73
CA SER A 167 -8.71 20.15 -6.13
C SER A 167 -8.68 20.08 -4.60
N GLU A 168 -9.76 19.65 -3.94
CA GLU A 168 -9.80 19.45 -2.48
C GLU A 168 -8.85 18.32 -2.05
N MET A 169 -8.82 17.22 -2.81
CA MET A 169 -7.86 16.14 -2.58
C MET A 169 -6.43 16.61 -2.79
N SER A 170 -6.15 17.32 -3.89
CA SER A 170 -4.81 17.87 -4.18
C SER A 170 -4.37 18.85 -3.09
N LYS A 171 -5.28 19.70 -2.61
CA LYS A 171 -5.02 20.65 -1.53
C LYS A 171 -4.71 19.94 -0.22
N PHE A 172 -5.42 18.87 0.10
CA PHE A 172 -5.10 18.05 1.28
C PHE A 172 -3.68 17.50 1.22
N VAL A 173 -3.25 16.97 0.07
CA VAL A 173 -1.89 16.45 -0.10
C VAL A 173 -0.85 17.55 0.11
N ASP A 174 -1.05 18.72 -0.49
CA ASP A 174 -0.16 19.88 -0.33
C ASP A 174 -0.08 20.35 1.13
N ASP A 175 -1.24 20.48 1.80
CA ASP A 175 -1.32 20.94 3.19
C ASP A 175 -0.71 19.89 4.14
N TYR A 176 -0.87 18.60 3.83
CA TYR A 176 -0.28 17.50 4.57
C TYR A 176 1.25 17.50 4.48
N ASP A 177 1.79 17.66 3.28
CA ASP A 177 3.24 17.77 3.07
C ASP A 177 3.83 18.98 3.82
N LYS A 178 3.23 20.17 3.63
CA LYS A 178 3.67 21.42 4.26
C LYS A 178 3.63 21.39 5.79
N SER A 179 2.72 20.60 6.37
CA SER A 179 2.63 20.46 7.83
C SER A 179 3.84 19.71 8.44
N GLY A 180 4.61 18.99 7.63
CA GLY A 180 5.67 18.10 8.09
C GLY A 180 5.18 16.78 8.68
N ALA A 181 3.87 16.50 8.63
CA ALA A 181 3.26 15.28 9.17
C ALA A 181 3.83 14.00 8.56
N ALA A 182 4.29 14.06 7.31
CA ALA A 182 4.83 12.91 6.57
C ALA A 182 5.96 12.18 7.29
N ILE A 183 6.73 12.87 8.16
CA ILE A 183 7.82 12.28 8.96
C ILE A 183 7.33 11.17 9.90
N ASN A 184 6.07 11.23 10.32
CA ASN A 184 5.46 10.27 11.21
C ASN A 184 4.72 9.20 10.39
N TYR A 185 5.32 8.02 10.29
CA TYR A 185 4.77 6.85 9.61
C TYR A 185 4.28 5.80 10.60
N GLY A 186 3.08 5.25 10.42
CA GLY A 186 2.56 4.17 11.27
C GLY A 186 1.06 4.22 11.46
N PHE A 187 0.53 3.26 12.23
CA PHE A 187 -0.90 3.14 12.50
C PHE A 187 -1.49 4.14 13.53
N PRO A 188 -0.77 4.55 14.60
CA PRO A 188 -1.37 5.36 15.67
C PRO A 188 -1.67 6.83 15.33
N VAL A 189 -1.28 7.28 14.13
CA VAL A 189 -1.33 8.69 13.72
C VAL A 189 -2.50 8.94 12.77
N GLU A 190 -3.16 10.09 12.92
CA GLU A 190 -4.33 10.45 12.14
C GLU A 190 -4.01 11.48 11.02
N PRO A 191 -4.07 11.10 9.74
CA PRO A 191 -3.75 11.99 8.62
C PRO A 191 -4.68 13.19 8.51
N LEU A 192 -5.97 13.06 8.87
CA LEU A 192 -6.91 14.19 8.82
C LEU A 192 -6.61 15.27 9.88
N LYS A 193 -5.78 14.95 10.87
CA LYS A 193 -5.28 15.87 11.91
C LYS A 193 -3.83 16.30 11.67
N PHE A 194 -3.21 15.89 10.56
CA PHE A 194 -1.80 16.17 10.28
C PHE A 194 -0.83 15.60 11.33
N GLU A 195 -1.13 14.43 11.89
CA GLU A 195 -0.25 13.78 12.88
C GLU A 195 0.76 12.82 12.25
N GLY A 196 0.52 12.41 11.00
CA GLY A 196 1.20 11.32 10.31
C GLY A 196 0.21 10.34 9.69
N ALA A 197 0.69 9.28 9.05
CA ALA A 197 -0.16 8.21 8.55
C ALA A 197 0.63 6.93 8.19
N GLY A 198 -0.08 5.82 8.01
CA GLY A 198 0.36 4.70 7.19
C GLY A 198 -0.07 4.91 5.73
N CYS A 199 0.45 4.09 4.81
CA CYS A 199 0.19 4.26 3.37
C CYS A 199 -1.30 4.28 3.00
N THR A 200 -2.08 3.35 3.56
CA THR A 200 -3.53 3.22 3.34
C THR A 200 -4.35 4.25 4.09
N SER A 201 -3.96 4.65 5.31
CA SER A 201 -4.68 5.71 6.03
C SER A 201 -4.48 7.06 5.34
N PHE A 202 -3.28 7.35 4.84
CA PHE A 202 -3.01 8.52 3.99
C PHE A 202 -3.89 8.51 2.72
N ALA A 203 -3.87 7.41 1.95
CA ALA A 203 -4.66 7.30 0.73
C ALA A 203 -6.17 7.43 1.00
N ASN A 204 -6.67 6.81 2.08
CA ASN A 204 -8.06 6.96 2.51
C ASN A 204 -8.41 8.41 2.86
N ALA A 205 -7.55 9.10 3.61
CA ALA A 205 -7.77 10.49 4.00
C ALA A 205 -7.82 11.41 2.78
N ALA A 206 -6.89 11.25 1.83
CA ALA A 206 -6.89 12.00 0.58
C ALA A 206 -8.18 11.79 -0.22
N ILE A 207 -8.59 10.54 -0.44
CA ILE A 207 -9.84 10.22 -1.15
C ILE A 207 -11.07 10.75 -0.41
N SER A 208 -11.07 10.70 0.93
CA SER A 208 -12.17 11.22 1.74
C SER A 208 -12.34 12.74 1.58
N LYS A 209 -11.25 13.48 1.37
CA LYS A 209 -11.29 14.92 1.09
C LYS A 209 -11.86 15.25 -0.28
N ALA A 210 -11.80 14.32 -1.24
CA ALA A 210 -12.36 14.49 -2.56
C ALA A 210 -13.90 14.44 -2.61
N ASN A 211 -14.57 14.00 -1.54
CA ASN A 211 -16.04 13.93 -1.45
C ASN A 211 -16.75 13.28 -2.66
N LEU A 212 -16.23 12.15 -3.16
CA LEU A 212 -16.66 11.53 -4.43
C LEU A 212 -18.05 10.88 -4.41
N GLY A 213 -18.79 10.98 -3.30
CA GLY A 213 -20.07 10.29 -3.10
C GLY A 213 -19.98 8.76 -3.04
N ILE A 214 -18.76 8.20 -3.09
CA ILE A 214 -18.47 6.78 -3.01
C ILE A 214 -17.72 6.52 -1.71
N ASN A 215 -18.34 5.81 -0.76
CA ASN A 215 -17.71 5.50 0.52
C ASN A 215 -17.21 4.06 0.54
N LEU A 216 -15.94 3.89 0.16
CA LEU A 216 -15.24 2.61 0.25
C LEU A 216 -14.52 2.37 1.59
N SER A 217 -14.37 3.41 2.41
CA SER A 217 -13.61 3.32 3.67
C SER A 217 -14.09 2.20 4.59
N LYS A 218 -15.41 1.93 4.62
CA LYS A 218 -16.00 0.84 5.41
C LYS A 218 -15.53 -0.55 4.99
N ALA A 219 -15.19 -0.73 3.72
CA ALA A 219 -14.70 -2.00 3.19
C ALA A 219 -13.22 -2.26 3.54
N TRP A 220 -12.53 -1.27 4.09
CA TRP A 220 -11.07 -1.29 4.19
C TRP A 220 -10.54 -1.38 5.62
N VAL A 221 -11.41 -1.33 6.62
CA VAL A 221 -11.01 -1.29 8.03
C VAL A 221 -10.97 -2.70 8.61
N ARG A 222 -9.89 -3.00 9.31
CA ARG A 222 -9.82 -4.15 10.21
C ARG A 222 -9.82 -3.66 11.65
N HIS A 223 -10.57 -4.38 12.50
CA HIS A 223 -10.60 -4.18 13.95
C HIS A 223 -10.15 -5.46 14.64
N ILE A 224 -9.15 -5.35 15.51
CA ILE A 224 -8.65 -6.45 16.34
C ILE A 224 -8.44 -5.95 17.77
N LYS A 225 -8.54 -6.89 18.71
CA LYS A 225 -8.25 -6.66 20.13
C LYS A 225 -6.84 -7.13 20.42
N LEU A 226 -5.92 -6.18 20.58
CA LEU A 226 -4.51 -6.47 20.87
C LEU A 226 -4.37 -6.97 22.31
N PRO A 227 -4.00 -8.23 22.55
CA PRO A 227 -3.80 -8.73 23.90
C PRO A 227 -2.63 -8.02 24.60
N LYS A 228 -2.90 -7.30 25.69
CA LYS A 228 -1.86 -6.56 26.45
C LYS A 228 -0.76 -7.49 26.96
N LYS A 229 -1.07 -8.78 27.17
CA LYS A 229 -0.09 -9.80 27.56
C LYS A 229 1.04 -9.99 26.54
N TYR A 230 0.84 -9.67 25.26
CA TYR A 230 1.86 -9.73 24.20
C TYR A 230 2.35 -8.37 23.69
N MET A 231 2.01 -7.29 24.39
CA MET A 231 2.57 -5.96 24.15
C MET A 231 3.82 -5.78 25.02
N GLY A 232 4.98 -5.62 24.38
CA GLY A 232 6.25 -5.36 25.04
C GLY A 232 6.43 -3.88 25.38
N LYS A 233 7.27 -3.59 26.38
CA LYS A 233 7.60 -2.23 26.82
C LYS A 233 9.07 -2.19 27.21
N ARG A 234 9.81 -1.23 26.66
CA ARG A 234 11.22 -1.00 26.98
C ARG A 234 11.39 0.39 27.57
N LEU A 235 12.48 0.59 28.31
CA LEU A 235 12.84 1.92 28.83
C LEU A 235 13.18 2.88 27.69
N GLU A 236 14.08 2.44 26.80
CA GLU A 236 14.56 3.24 25.69
C GLU A 236 13.87 2.82 24.39
N PRO A 237 13.35 3.77 23.60
CA PRO A 237 12.84 3.48 22.26
C PRO A 237 13.98 3.11 21.31
N LEU A 238 13.65 2.43 20.21
CA LEU A 238 14.60 2.25 19.11
C LEU A 238 14.81 3.59 18.39
N ILE A 239 16.02 3.83 17.87
CA ILE A 239 16.30 4.97 16.99
C ILE A 239 15.27 5.02 15.85
N LYS A 240 14.82 6.22 15.49
CA LYS A 240 13.77 6.49 14.48
C LYS A 240 12.40 5.89 14.81
N THR A 241 12.13 5.63 16.09
CA THR A 241 10.81 5.15 16.54
C THR A 241 10.33 5.95 17.72
N ARG A 242 9.00 6.07 17.83
CA ARG A 242 8.29 6.63 18.96
C ARG A 242 7.16 5.66 19.33
N PRO A 243 7.44 4.68 20.22
CA PRO A 243 6.42 3.83 20.81
C PRO A 243 5.47 4.66 21.67
N MET A 244 4.18 4.31 21.66
CA MET A 244 3.18 5.05 22.45
C MET A 244 3.29 4.77 23.96
N VAL A 245 3.89 3.64 24.34
CA VAL A 245 4.06 3.26 25.75
C VAL A 245 5.49 2.78 26.01
N LEU A 246 6.18 3.47 26.91
CA LEU A 246 7.50 3.10 27.44
C LEU A 246 7.38 2.53 28.86
N ALA A 247 8.40 1.77 29.27
CA ALA A 247 8.57 1.38 30.68
C ALA A 247 9.04 2.61 31.48
N LYS A 248 8.55 2.78 32.73
CA LYS A 248 8.96 3.93 33.57
C LYS A 248 10.28 3.69 34.28
N ASN A 249 10.57 2.43 34.58
CA ASN A 249 11.80 1.96 35.22
C ASN A 249 12.16 0.57 34.67
N LYS A 250 13.29 0.01 35.13
CA LYS A 250 13.80 -1.27 34.62
C LYS A 250 12.89 -2.46 34.97
N GLN A 251 12.20 -2.39 36.10
CA GLN A 251 11.31 -3.44 36.60
C GLN A 251 9.99 -3.49 35.80
N ASP A 252 9.59 -2.37 35.20
CA ASP A 252 8.43 -2.26 34.31
C ASP A 252 8.71 -2.76 32.88
N GLU A 253 9.96 -3.11 32.54
CA GLU A 253 10.29 -3.66 31.23
C GLU A 253 9.61 -5.01 31.00
N LYS A 254 9.05 -5.16 29.81
CA LYS A 254 8.39 -6.37 29.37
C LYS A 254 8.89 -6.74 27.98
N ILE A 255 9.59 -7.87 27.92
CA ILE A 255 10.18 -8.40 26.69
C ILE A 255 9.29 -9.54 26.20
N ILE A 256 8.79 -9.42 24.97
CA ILE A 256 8.03 -10.46 24.29
C ILE A 256 8.90 -11.09 23.20
N PRO A 257 9.43 -12.30 23.40
CA PRO A 257 10.31 -12.93 22.42
C PRO A 257 9.61 -13.15 21.08
N MET A 258 10.32 -12.89 19.97
CA MET A 258 9.82 -13.20 18.62
C MET A 258 9.45 -14.68 18.47
N SER A 259 10.15 -15.57 19.19
CA SER A 259 9.87 -17.01 19.23
C SER A 259 8.45 -17.33 19.69
N ASP A 260 7.83 -16.48 20.52
CA ASP A 260 6.47 -16.70 20.97
C ASP A 260 5.49 -16.66 19.80
N PHE A 261 5.64 -15.72 18.87
CA PHE A 261 4.78 -15.63 17.69
C PHE A 261 5.09 -16.70 16.63
N LEU A 262 6.31 -17.23 16.60
CA LEU A 262 6.69 -18.24 15.62
C LEU A 262 6.34 -19.67 16.06
N PHE A 263 6.44 -19.96 17.35
CA PHE A 263 6.36 -21.33 17.88
C PHE A 263 5.19 -21.56 18.83
N LYS A 264 4.59 -20.52 19.41
CA LYS A 264 3.36 -20.66 20.21
C LYS A 264 2.14 -20.38 19.34
N ASN A 265 0.99 -20.94 19.74
CA ASN A 265 -0.30 -20.60 19.15
C ASN A 265 -0.94 -19.48 19.98
N ILE A 266 -0.66 -18.23 19.59
CA ILE A 266 -1.17 -17.04 20.25
C ILE A 266 -2.50 -16.67 19.59
N SER A 267 -3.51 -16.30 20.38
CA SER A 267 -4.77 -15.74 19.89
C SER A 267 -4.84 -14.22 20.09
N TRP A 268 -5.70 -13.56 19.30
CA TRP A 268 -6.21 -12.23 19.67
C TRP A 268 -6.95 -12.30 21.01
N ALA A 269 -7.12 -11.13 21.65
CA ALA A 269 -7.83 -11.08 22.92
C ALA A 269 -9.34 -11.28 22.76
N ASN A 270 -9.94 -11.99 23.71
CA ASN A 270 -11.39 -12.08 23.86
C ASN A 270 -11.91 -10.94 24.77
N ASP A 271 -13.24 -10.77 24.85
CA ASP A 271 -13.89 -9.74 25.69
C ASP A 271 -13.54 -9.80 27.18
N ASN A 272 -13.14 -10.97 27.67
CA ASN A 272 -12.81 -11.21 29.08
C ASN A 272 -11.30 -11.04 29.39
N GLU A 273 -10.48 -10.71 28.40
CA GLU A 273 -9.04 -10.51 28.58
C GLU A 273 -8.68 -9.01 28.55
N GLU A 274 -7.54 -8.64 29.11
CA GLU A 274 -7.05 -7.27 28.95
C GLU A 274 -6.54 -7.02 27.52
N TYR A 275 -7.13 -6.04 26.84
CA TYR A 275 -6.77 -5.68 25.48
C TYR A 275 -6.68 -4.18 25.23
N GLN A 276 -6.10 -3.83 24.08
CA GLN A 276 -6.15 -2.51 23.46
C GLN A 276 -6.86 -2.65 22.11
N ASP A 277 -7.86 -1.80 21.85
CA ASP A 277 -8.49 -1.74 20.54
C ASP A 277 -7.50 -1.25 19.49
N PHE A 278 -7.44 -1.95 18.37
CA PHE A 278 -6.63 -1.56 17.23
C PHE A 278 -7.47 -1.57 15.97
N TYR A 279 -7.56 -0.40 15.35
CA TYR A 279 -8.19 -0.20 14.06
C TYR A 279 -7.14 0.29 13.08
N TYR A 280 -7.19 -0.22 11.85
CA TYR A 280 -6.35 0.30 10.79
C TYR A 280 -6.99 0.03 9.42
N TYR A 281 -6.54 0.81 8.45
CA TYR A 281 -6.87 0.63 7.05
C TYR A 281 -5.96 -0.46 6.47
N ASP A 282 -6.51 -1.63 6.17
CA ASP A 282 -5.76 -2.81 5.76
C ASP A 282 -5.47 -2.81 4.24
N PRO A 283 -4.19 -2.77 3.82
CA PRO A 283 -3.83 -2.81 2.40
C PRO A 283 -4.38 -4.01 1.64
N GLU A 284 -4.56 -5.17 2.29
CA GLU A 284 -5.16 -6.33 1.63
C GLU A 284 -6.65 -6.13 1.38
N LEU A 285 -7.37 -5.48 2.31
CA LEU A 285 -8.79 -5.17 2.12
C LEU A 285 -9.01 -4.09 1.06
N PHE A 286 -8.09 -3.12 0.95
CA PHE A 286 -8.08 -2.19 -0.19
C PHE A 286 -7.99 -2.95 -1.52
N TYR A 287 -7.03 -3.88 -1.63
CA TYR A 287 -6.81 -4.60 -2.88
C TYR A 287 -8.00 -5.50 -3.21
N GLU A 288 -8.47 -6.28 -2.24
CA GLU A 288 -9.63 -7.16 -2.40
C GLU A 288 -10.88 -6.36 -2.75
N SER A 289 -11.11 -5.21 -2.11
CA SER A 289 -12.22 -4.32 -2.44
C SER A 289 -12.23 -3.91 -3.92
N LEU A 290 -11.08 -3.48 -4.46
CA LEU A 290 -10.97 -3.12 -5.87
C LEU A 290 -11.12 -4.34 -6.80
N VAL A 291 -10.59 -5.51 -6.43
CA VAL A 291 -10.79 -6.75 -7.19
C VAL A 291 -12.27 -7.16 -7.21
N HIS A 292 -12.98 -7.04 -6.09
CA HIS A 292 -14.40 -7.38 -6.00
C HIS A 292 -15.28 -6.41 -6.79
N LEU A 293 -15.00 -5.11 -6.74
CA LEU A 293 -15.64 -4.13 -7.62
C LEU A 293 -15.48 -4.51 -9.09
N GLU A 294 -14.25 -4.81 -9.51
CA GLU A 294 -13.96 -5.15 -10.89
C GLU A 294 -14.59 -6.48 -11.30
N ASN A 295 -14.53 -7.48 -10.43
CA ASN A 295 -15.14 -8.79 -10.69
C ASN A 295 -16.65 -8.70 -10.81
N ARG A 296 -17.30 -7.89 -9.97
CA ARG A 296 -18.74 -7.67 -10.07
C ARG A 296 -19.11 -7.00 -11.39
N TYR A 297 -18.33 -6.01 -11.82
CA TYR A 297 -18.51 -5.41 -13.14
C TYR A 297 -18.26 -6.40 -14.29
N ARG A 298 -17.18 -7.19 -14.22
CA ARG A 298 -16.84 -8.22 -15.22
C ARG A 298 -17.92 -9.27 -15.38
N GLU A 299 -18.50 -9.73 -14.27
CA GLU A 299 -19.63 -10.66 -14.26
C GLU A 299 -20.82 -10.08 -15.04
N ASN A 300 -21.16 -8.82 -14.78
CA ASN A 300 -22.26 -8.12 -15.48
C ASN A 300 -22.06 -8.02 -17.00
N ILE A 301 -20.80 -8.00 -17.48
CA ILE A 301 -20.48 -7.93 -18.92
C ILE A 301 -19.91 -9.24 -19.51
N GLY A 302 -20.05 -10.36 -18.80
CA GLY A 302 -19.64 -11.68 -19.29
C GLY A 302 -18.12 -11.88 -19.47
N LEU A 303 -17.29 -11.13 -18.73
CA LEU A 303 -15.84 -11.28 -18.76
C LEU A 303 -15.31 -12.22 -17.67
N ARG A 304 -14.16 -12.84 -17.94
CA ARG A 304 -13.44 -13.65 -16.95
C ARG A 304 -13.09 -12.84 -15.71
N LEU A 305 -13.38 -13.41 -14.54
CA LEU A 305 -13.04 -12.83 -13.24
C LEU A 305 -11.53 -12.84 -12.98
N LYS A 306 -11.05 -11.81 -12.29
CA LYS A 306 -9.72 -11.77 -11.68
C LYS A 306 -9.66 -12.67 -10.46
N SER A 307 -8.49 -13.27 -10.25
CA SER A 307 -8.21 -14.00 -9.02
C SER A 307 -8.00 -13.03 -7.86
N PRO A 308 -8.65 -13.25 -6.70
CA PRO A 308 -8.31 -12.55 -5.45
C PRO A 308 -6.90 -12.94 -4.95
N ILE A 309 -6.37 -12.21 -3.95
CA ILE A 309 -5.10 -12.52 -3.28
C ILE A 309 -5.16 -13.91 -2.65
N ARG A 310 -6.30 -14.23 -2.02
CA ARG A 310 -6.55 -15.53 -1.40
C ARG A 310 -7.47 -16.38 -2.25
N SER A 311 -6.99 -17.56 -2.64
CA SER A 311 -7.81 -18.64 -3.21
C SER A 311 -8.42 -19.59 -2.16
N LYS A 312 -8.17 -19.34 -0.86
CA LYS A 312 -8.72 -20.08 0.28
C LYS A 312 -9.90 -19.32 0.92
N GLU A 313 -10.50 -19.90 1.97
CA GLU A 313 -11.59 -19.28 2.75
C GLU A 313 -11.23 -17.86 3.23
N TYR A 314 -12.18 -16.95 3.04
CA TYR A 314 -12.10 -15.57 3.49
C TYR A 314 -12.34 -15.50 5.00
N ASP A 315 -11.62 -14.61 5.68
CA ASP A 315 -11.98 -14.25 7.04
C ASP A 315 -13.28 -13.40 7.07
N LYS A 316 -13.85 -13.20 8.26
CA LYS A 316 -15.10 -12.43 8.43
C LYS A 316 -15.00 -11.01 7.87
N THR A 317 -13.84 -10.37 8.00
CA THR A 317 -13.62 -9.01 7.51
C THR A 317 -13.57 -8.99 5.98
N GLN A 318 -12.89 -9.95 5.35
CA GLN A 318 -12.85 -10.12 3.90
C GLN A 318 -14.22 -10.43 3.29
N ILE A 319 -15.05 -11.25 3.96
CA ILE A 319 -16.44 -11.49 3.56
C ILE A 319 -17.24 -10.17 3.56
N ALA A 320 -17.08 -9.36 4.61
CA ALA A 320 -17.72 -8.05 4.69
C ALA A 320 -17.21 -7.10 3.59
N THR A 321 -15.90 -7.03 3.36
CA THR A 321 -15.27 -6.23 2.29
C THR A 321 -15.82 -6.61 0.91
N LYS A 322 -15.90 -7.91 0.62
CA LYS A 322 -16.50 -8.42 -0.62
C LYS A 322 -17.92 -7.93 -0.78
N LYS A 323 -18.76 -8.15 0.24
CA LYS A 323 -20.17 -7.72 0.21
C LYS A 323 -20.31 -6.21 -0.02
N ILE A 324 -19.59 -5.38 0.74
CA ILE A 324 -19.67 -3.91 0.61
C ILE A 324 -19.27 -3.47 -0.80
N SER A 325 -18.25 -4.11 -1.37
CA SER A 325 -17.73 -3.78 -2.69
C SER A 325 -18.71 -4.21 -3.79
N GLU A 326 -19.30 -5.40 -3.69
CA GLU A 326 -20.33 -5.88 -4.61
C GLU A 326 -21.61 -5.03 -4.54
N ASP A 327 -22.09 -4.71 -3.31
CA ASP A 327 -23.26 -3.86 -3.10
C ASP A 327 -23.04 -2.44 -3.68
N LEU A 328 -21.82 -1.90 -3.56
CA LEU A 328 -21.47 -0.61 -4.18
C LEU A 328 -21.50 -0.70 -5.71
N MET A 329 -20.92 -1.73 -6.32
CA MET A 329 -20.96 -1.88 -7.77
C MET A 329 -22.39 -2.02 -8.27
N ASP A 330 -23.23 -2.81 -7.58
CA ASP A 330 -24.64 -2.95 -7.91
C ASP A 330 -25.38 -1.61 -7.85
N ASN A 331 -25.05 -0.76 -6.87
CA ASN A 331 -25.59 0.59 -6.77
C ASN A 331 -25.15 1.48 -7.94
N LEU A 332 -23.86 1.47 -8.29
CA LEU A 332 -23.33 2.23 -9.42
C LEU A 332 -24.02 1.83 -10.74
N LEU A 333 -24.17 0.52 -10.98
CA LEU A 333 -24.84 -0.02 -12.17
C LEU A 333 -26.32 0.36 -12.22
N LYS A 334 -27.04 0.32 -11.09
CA LYS A 334 -28.46 0.72 -11.01
C LYS A 334 -28.68 2.20 -11.25
N ASN A 335 -27.73 3.05 -10.86
CA ASN A 335 -27.81 4.49 -11.00
C ASN A 335 -27.29 4.99 -12.36
N ASN A 336 -27.15 4.10 -13.35
CA ASN A 336 -26.65 4.42 -14.70
C ASN A 336 -25.30 5.14 -14.72
N ARG A 337 -24.46 4.95 -13.68
CA ARG A 337 -23.09 5.45 -13.74
C ARG A 337 -22.30 4.65 -14.77
N LEU A 338 -21.57 5.38 -15.62
CA LEU A 338 -20.72 4.76 -16.62
C LEU A 338 -19.50 4.17 -15.93
N VAL A 339 -19.46 2.85 -15.84
CA VAL A 339 -18.30 2.09 -15.37
C VAL A 339 -17.68 1.41 -16.58
N LYS A 340 -16.36 1.45 -16.70
CA LYS A 340 -15.63 0.75 -17.77
C LYS A 340 -14.33 0.14 -17.27
N ILE A 341 -13.85 -0.88 -17.98
CA ILE A 341 -12.53 -1.46 -17.74
C ILE A 341 -11.48 -0.63 -18.47
N GLY A 342 -10.50 -0.12 -17.72
CA GLY A 342 -9.29 0.45 -18.29
C GLY A 342 -8.11 -0.50 -18.19
N LYS A 343 -6.98 -0.11 -18.80
CA LYS A 343 -5.70 -0.80 -18.67
C LYS A 343 -4.60 0.21 -18.34
N ILE A 344 -3.79 -0.14 -17.36
CA ILE A 344 -2.50 0.47 -17.06
C ILE A 344 -1.47 -0.66 -17.21
N TYR A 345 -0.60 -0.53 -18.19
CA TYR A 345 0.24 -1.59 -18.72
C TYR A 345 -0.59 -2.83 -19.08
N SER A 346 -0.32 -3.99 -18.47
CA SER A 346 -1.10 -5.21 -18.63
C SER A 346 -2.25 -5.33 -17.61
N THR A 347 -2.18 -4.55 -16.53
CA THR A 347 -3.11 -4.60 -15.41
C THR A 347 -4.41 -3.86 -15.75
N THR A 348 -5.51 -4.61 -15.72
CA THR A 348 -6.86 -4.06 -15.84
C THR A 348 -7.29 -3.39 -14.53
N GLY A 349 -8.21 -2.44 -14.61
CA GLY A 349 -8.84 -1.80 -13.46
C GLY A 349 -10.11 -1.10 -13.89
N LEU A 350 -10.74 -0.39 -12.95
CA LEU A 350 -12.01 0.29 -13.22
C LEU A 350 -11.81 1.78 -13.42
N ILE A 351 -12.58 2.34 -14.35
CA ILE A 351 -12.80 3.77 -14.48
C ILE A 351 -14.29 4.00 -14.21
N ILE A 352 -14.58 4.78 -13.16
CA ILE A 352 -15.94 5.20 -12.80
C ILE A 352 -16.13 6.63 -13.27
N GLU A 353 -17.18 6.86 -14.03
CA GLU A 353 -17.62 8.18 -14.49
C GLU A 353 -18.92 8.58 -13.77
N PRO A 354 -19.10 9.88 -13.47
CA PRO A 354 -20.15 10.38 -12.59
C PRO A 354 -21.58 10.15 -13.09
#